data_AF-A0A8J7K4T6-F1
#
_entry.id   AF-A0A8J7K4T6-F1
#
_cell.length_a   1.000
_cell.length_b   1.000
_cell.length_c   1.000
_cell.angle_alpha   90.00
_cell.angle_beta   90.00
_cell.angle_gamma   90.00
#
_symmetry.space_group_name_H-M   'P 1'
#
loop_
_entity.id
_entity.type
_entity.pdbx_description
1 polymer ?
#
loop_
_entity_poly.entity_id
_entity_poly.type
_entity_poly.pdbx_seq_one_letter_code
_entity_poly.pdbx_strand_id
1 'polypeptide(L)'
;MRLTALIVACLSLVTVGCEKKFDPTRLKDGKPLYDYYCISCHQNQGLGPYLENLPITDKSLKDYEIMLVIKYGYNSEHSMPTFDNLSAEQAEAVASYMVEKRREQQAK
;
A
#
# COMPACT_ATOMS: atom_id res chain seq x y z
N MET A 1 -12.81 47.44 31.71
CA MET A 1 -13.85 46.70 30.94
C MET A 1 -13.68 46.71 29.41
N ARG A 2 -12.58 47.25 28.83
CA ARG A 2 -12.38 47.26 27.36
C ARG A 2 -11.19 46.45 26.84
N LEU A 3 -10.23 46.06 27.70
CA LEU A 3 -9.09 45.23 27.29
C LEU A 3 -9.31 43.72 27.46
N THR A 4 -10.24 43.30 28.34
CA THR A 4 -10.52 41.88 28.58
C THR A 4 -11.36 41.24 27.46
N ALA A 5 -12.10 42.03 26.70
CA ALA A 5 -12.96 41.54 25.62
C ALA A 5 -12.19 41.13 24.35
N LEU A 6 -10.98 41.67 24.13
CA LEU A 6 -10.16 41.36 22.95
C LEU A 6 -9.38 40.05 23.07
N ILE A 7 -9.08 39.59 24.29
CA ILE A 7 -8.32 38.35 24.52
C ILE A 7 -9.22 37.11 24.33
N VAL A 8 -10.51 37.21 24.63
CA VAL A 8 -11.46 36.10 24.53
C VAL A 8 -11.83 35.76 23.08
N ALA A 9 -11.70 36.72 22.15
CA ALA A 9 -12.02 36.51 20.73
C ALA A 9 -10.96 35.69 19.96
N CYS A 10 -9.72 35.56 20.47
CA CYS A 10 -8.67 34.79 19.81
C CYS A 10 -8.65 33.29 20.16
N LEU A 11 -9.37 32.88 21.21
CA LEU A 11 -9.29 31.50 21.73
C LEU A 11 -10.36 30.55 21.16
N SER A 12 -11.22 31.02 20.26
CA SER A 12 -12.33 30.23 19.70
C SER A 12 -12.00 29.52 18.38
N LEU A 13 -10.80 29.74 17.83
CA LEU A 13 -10.38 29.20 16.53
C LEU A 13 -9.50 27.96 16.62
N VAL A 14 -9.54 27.21 17.72
CA VAL A 14 -8.93 25.87 17.77
C VAL A 14 -9.98 24.89 17.27
N THR A 15 -10.15 24.86 15.95
CA THR A 15 -10.95 23.84 15.27
C THR A 15 -10.42 22.47 15.66
N VAL A 16 -11.21 21.71 16.40
CA VAL A 16 -10.98 20.27 16.62
C VAL A 16 -11.12 19.59 15.27
N GLY A 17 -10.03 19.50 14.53
CA GLY A 17 -9.92 18.65 13.36
C GLY A 17 -9.95 17.20 13.83
N CYS A 18 -11.15 16.60 13.86
CA CYS A 18 -11.25 15.14 13.87
C CYS A 18 -10.60 14.63 12.58
N GLU A 19 -9.35 14.18 12.65
CA GLU A 19 -8.82 13.36 11.56
C GLU A 19 -9.67 12.09 11.53
N LYS A 20 -10.44 11.91 10.46
CA LYS A 20 -11.03 10.60 10.20
C LYS A 20 -9.86 9.68 9.90
N LYS A 21 -9.59 8.72 10.80
CA LYS A 21 -8.60 7.68 10.55
C LYS A 21 -8.89 7.04 9.20
N PHE A 22 -7.89 6.97 8.35
CA PHE A 22 -8.00 6.34 7.05
C PHE A 22 -8.32 4.84 7.23
N ASP A 23 -9.34 4.38 6.51
CA ASP A 23 -9.77 2.99 6.54
C ASP A 23 -9.40 2.29 5.22
N PRO A 24 -8.34 1.47 5.20
CA PRO A 24 -7.88 0.82 3.99
C PRO A 24 -8.82 -0.30 3.51
N THR A 25 -9.79 -0.73 4.31
CA THR A 25 -10.79 -1.74 3.88
C THR A 25 -11.70 -1.23 2.75
N ARG A 26 -11.77 0.09 2.58
CA ARG A 26 -12.55 0.75 1.51
C ARG A 26 -11.82 0.82 0.18
N LEU A 27 -10.51 0.56 0.16
CA LEU A 27 -9.71 0.53 -1.06
C LEU A 27 -10.03 -0.73 -1.87
N LYS A 28 -10.17 -0.57 -3.19
CA LYS A 28 -10.44 -1.66 -4.12
C LYS A 28 -9.37 -1.80 -5.18
N ASP A 29 -8.74 -0.69 -5.55
CA ASP A 29 -7.77 -0.66 -6.64
C ASP A 29 -6.38 -1.05 -6.15
N GLY A 30 -5.64 -1.77 -7.00
CA GLY A 30 -4.33 -2.33 -6.65
C GLY A 30 -3.29 -1.27 -6.29
N LYS A 31 -3.26 -0.12 -7.00
CA LYS A 31 -2.28 0.95 -6.72
C LYS A 31 -2.44 1.55 -5.32
N PRO A 32 -3.62 2.08 -4.91
CA PRO A 32 -3.83 2.57 -3.55
C PRO A 32 -3.53 1.52 -2.47
N LEU A 33 -3.90 0.26 -2.71
CA LEU A 33 -3.60 -0.82 -1.78
C LEU A 33 -2.08 -1.06 -1.66
N TYR A 34 -1.37 -1.09 -2.79
CA TYR A 34 0.08 -1.23 -2.84
C TYR A 34 0.80 -0.07 -2.14
N ASP A 35 0.36 1.17 -2.42
CA ASP A 35 0.92 2.38 -1.80
C ASP A 35 0.71 2.36 -0.27
N TYR A 36 -0.38 1.76 0.21
CA TYR A 36 -0.66 1.68 1.63
C TYR A 36 0.10 0.54 2.33
N TYR A 37 0.15 -0.66 1.74
CA TYR A 37 0.67 -1.86 2.39
C TYR A 37 2.10 -2.24 2.01
N CYS A 38 2.55 -1.91 0.80
CA CYS A 38 3.70 -2.56 0.18
C CYS A 38 4.88 -1.60 -0.03
N ILE A 39 4.62 -0.35 -0.37
CA ILE A 39 5.64 0.59 -0.87
C ILE A 39 6.76 0.90 0.14
N SER A 40 6.50 0.76 1.44
CA SER A 40 7.50 1.03 2.48
C SER A 40 8.71 0.11 2.38
N CYS A 41 8.49 -1.15 1.96
CA CYS A 41 9.54 -2.14 1.71
C CYS A 41 9.85 -2.30 0.21
N HIS A 42 8.83 -2.25 -0.64
CA HIS A 42 8.92 -2.46 -2.09
C HIS A 42 9.01 -1.12 -2.84
N GLN A 43 9.96 -0.28 -2.43
CA GLN A 43 10.05 1.16 -2.75
C GLN A 43 9.98 1.52 -4.24
N ASN A 44 10.40 0.63 -5.13
CA ASN A 44 10.54 0.89 -6.56
C ASN A 44 9.36 0.39 -7.41
N GLN A 45 8.32 -0.19 -6.80
CA GLN A 45 7.07 -0.70 -7.40
C GLN A 45 7.18 -2.12 -7.98
N GLY A 46 6.14 -2.94 -7.88
CA GLY A 46 6.15 -4.32 -8.39
C GLY A 46 6.45 -5.35 -7.30
N LEU A 47 7.27 -6.35 -7.61
CA LEU A 47 7.53 -7.50 -6.74
C LEU A 47 8.59 -7.25 -5.64
N GLY A 48 9.15 -6.05 -5.54
CA GLY A 48 10.22 -5.71 -4.63
C GLY A 48 11.61 -5.72 -5.26
N PRO A 49 12.60 -5.11 -4.59
CA PRO A 49 13.90 -4.80 -5.16
C PRO A 49 14.66 -6.03 -5.67
N TYR A 50 14.44 -7.21 -5.08
CA TYR A 50 15.05 -8.44 -5.56
C TYR A 50 14.45 -8.90 -6.91
N LEU A 51 13.12 -8.92 -7.01
CA LEU A 51 12.41 -9.49 -8.16
C LEU A 51 12.24 -8.49 -9.31
N GLU A 52 12.22 -7.19 -9.03
CA GLU A 52 12.19 -6.10 -10.02
C GLU A 52 13.43 -6.13 -10.95
N ASN A 53 14.58 -6.57 -10.43
CA ASN A 53 15.83 -6.66 -11.18
C ASN A 53 15.99 -7.96 -11.99
N LEU A 54 15.08 -8.92 -11.85
CA LEU A 54 15.12 -10.19 -12.60
C LEU A 54 14.30 -10.09 -13.88
N PRO A 55 14.78 -10.62 -15.03
CA PRO A 55 14.04 -10.60 -16.29
C PRO A 55 12.69 -11.33 -16.17
N ILE A 56 11.66 -10.80 -16.84
CA ILE A 56 10.41 -11.52 -16.99
C ILE A 56 10.63 -12.66 -17.98
N THR A 57 10.24 -13.85 -17.54
CA THR A 57 10.27 -15.11 -18.28
C THR A 57 8.97 -15.87 -18.00
N ASP A 58 8.73 -16.98 -18.70
CA ASP A 58 7.59 -17.86 -18.44
C ASP A 58 7.55 -18.45 -17.02
N LYS A 59 8.68 -18.38 -16.29
CA LYS A 59 8.81 -18.79 -14.88
C LYS A 59 8.55 -17.65 -13.89
N SER A 60 8.19 -16.47 -14.36
CA SER A 60 7.88 -15.34 -13.49
C SER A 60 6.57 -15.59 -12.74
N LEU A 61 6.53 -15.12 -11.50
CA LEU A 61 5.33 -15.23 -10.68
C LEU A 61 4.13 -14.60 -11.39
N LYS A 62 3.04 -15.36 -11.45
CA LYS A 62 1.73 -14.91 -11.89
C LYS A 62 1.03 -14.20 -10.74
N ASP A 63 0.01 -13.42 -11.07
CA ASP A 63 -0.84 -12.70 -10.11
C ASP A 63 -1.37 -13.61 -9.00
N TYR A 64 -1.95 -14.76 -9.32
CA TYR A 64 -2.47 -15.67 -8.30
C TYR A 64 -1.38 -16.22 -7.38
N GLU A 65 -0.15 -16.43 -7.87
CA GLU A 65 0.98 -16.91 -7.05
C GLU A 65 1.41 -15.82 -6.07
N ILE A 66 1.41 -14.57 -6.50
CA ILE A 66 1.70 -13.40 -5.66
C ILE A 66 0.60 -13.22 -4.61
N MET A 67 -0.67 -13.40 -5.00
CA MET A 67 -1.80 -13.36 -4.05
C MET A 67 -1.63 -14.42 -2.96
N LEU A 68 -1.19 -15.64 -3.31
CA LEU A 68 -0.93 -16.68 -2.32
C LEU A 68 0.21 -16.29 -1.38
N VAL A 69 1.28 -15.68 -1.89
CA VAL A 69 2.37 -15.16 -1.06
C VAL A 69 1.87 -14.06 -0.10
N ILE A 70 1.05 -13.12 -0.57
CA ILE A 70 0.49 -12.04 0.26
C ILE A 70 -0.37 -12.60 1.40
N LYS A 71 -1.20 -13.61 1.12
CA LYS A 71 -2.15 -14.16 2.11
C LYS A 71 -1.58 -15.24 3.02
N TYR A 72 -0.66 -16.06 2.51
CA TYR A 72 -0.20 -17.26 3.21
C TYR A 72 1.30 -17.31 3.44
N GLY A 73 2.04 -16.36 2.87
CA GLY A 73 3.49 -16.30 2.98
C GLY A 73 4.19 -17.33 2.09
N TYR A 74 5.51 -17.34 2.18
CA TYR A 74 6.36 -18.31 1.51
C TYR A 74 7.69 -18.43 2.29
N ASN A 75 8.32 -19.60 2.20
CA ASN A 75 9.63 -19.80 2.80
C ASN A 75 10.70 -19.18 1.90
N SER A 76 11.30 -18.09 2.35
CA SER A 76 12.42 -17.46 1.66
C SER A 76 13.38 -16.79 2.62
N GLU A 77 14.57 -16.48 2.10
CA GLU A 77 15.59 -15.69 2.79
C GLU A 77 15.12 -14.25 3.10
N HIS A 78 14.06 -13.76 2.45
CA HIS A 78 13.46 -12.45 2.70
C HIS A 78 12.13 -12.57 3.45
N SER A 79 12.04 -12.00 4.66
CA SER A 79 10.82 -12.03 5.45
C SER A 79 9.80 -11.02 4.94
N MET A 80 8.77 -11.51 4.24
CA MET A 80 7.57 -10.75 3.88
C MET A 80 6.44 -11.16 4.84
N PRO A 81 5.74 -10.20 5.50
CA PRO A 81 4.61 -10.53 6.36
C PRO A 81 3.41 -11.02 5.53
N THR A 82 2.53 -11.78 6.17
CA THR A 82 1.19 -12.06 5.64
C THR A 82 0.25 -10.90 5.95
N PHE A 83 -0.76 -10.70 5.11
CA PHE A 83 -1.72 -9.60 5.22
C PHE A 83 -3.14 -10.13 5.40
N ASP A 84 -3.46 -10.62 6.59
CA ASP A 84 -4.76 -11.21 6.92
C ASP A 84 -5.93 -10.21 6.81
N ASN A 85 -5.62 -8.93 6.91
CA ASN A 85 -6.55 -7.82 6.81
C ASN A 85 -6.91 -7.42 5.36
N LEU A 86 -6.22 -7.98 4.35
CA LEU A 86 -6.63 -7.86 2.95
C LEU A 86 -7.69 -8.91 2.63
N SER A 87 -8.80 -8.50 2.01
CA SER A 87 -9.73 -9.46 1.38
C SER A 87 -9.05 -10.24 0.25
N ALA A 88 -9.68 -11.31 -0.24
CA ALA A 88 -9.13 -12.04 -1.39
C ALA A 88 -9.05 -11.13 -2.63
N GLU A 89 -10.09 -10.34 -2.86
CA GLU A 89 -10.20 -9.39 -3.97
C GLU A 89 -9.17 -8.26 -3.87
N GLN A 90 -8.92 -7.76 -2.65
CA GLN A 90 -7.88 -6.74 -2.45
C GLN A 90 -6.48 -7.32 -2.67
N ALA A 91 -6.21 -8.54 -2.21
CA ALA A 91 -4.93 -9.22 -2.45
C ALA A 91 -4.71 -9.51 -3.95
N GLU A 92 -5.76 -9.93 -4.66
CA GLU A 92 -5.74 -10.09 -6.12
C GLU A 92 -5.45 -8.76 -6.83
N ALA A 93 -6.16 -7.68 -6.47
CA ALA A 93 -5.96 -6.36 -7.06
C ALA A 93 -4.51 -5.86 -6.89
N VAL A 94 -3.92 -6.06 -5.70
CA VAL A 94 -2.50 -5.76 -5.45
C VAL A 94 -1.60 -6.62 -6.33
N ALA A 95 -1.84 -7.92 -6.40
CA ALA A 95 -1.04 -8.83 -7.19
C ALA A 95 -1.05 -8.51 -8.69
N SER A 96 -2.23 -8.24 -9.26
CA SER A 96 -2.36 -7.81 -10.66
C SER A 96 -1.61 -6.51 -10.93
N TYR A 97 -1.75 -5.52 -10.04
CA TYR A 97 -1.02 -4.26 -10.13
C TYR A 97 0.51 -4.47 -10.10
N MET A 98 1.01 -5.35 -9.24
CA MET A 98 2.44 -5.66 -9.15
C MET A 98 2.98 -6.29 -10.44
N VAL A 99 2.23 -7.22 -11.05
CA VAL A 99 2.60 -7.84 -12.33
C VAL A 99 2.61 -6.82 -13.47
N GLU A 100 1.60 -5.96 -13.53
CA GLU A 100 1.52 -4.87 -14.52
C GLU A 100 2.72 -3.93 -14.39
N LYS A 101 3.00 -3.44 -13.17
CA LYS A 101 4.13 -2.54 -12.92
C LYS A 101 5.47 -3.15 -13.27
N ARG A 102 5.67 -4.43 -12.98
CA ARG A 102 6.90 -5.13 -13.36
C ARG A 102 7.10 -5.17 -14.88
N ARG A 103 6.03 -5.38 -15.65
CA ARG A 103 6.09 -5.35 -17.12
C ARG A 103 6.43 -3.95 -17.63
N GLU A 104 5.82 -2.91 -17.06
CA GLU A 104 6.13 -1.52 -17.42
C GLU A 104 7.59 -1.14 -17.13
N GLN A 105 8.16 -1.62 -16.01
CA GLN A 105 9.54 -1.35 -15.64
C GLN A 105 10.55 -1.93 -16.63
N GLN A 106 10.28 -3.13 -17.16
CA GLN A 106 11.18 -3.79 -18.11
C GLN A 106 11.03 -3.29 -19.54
N ALA A 107 9.97 -2.55 -19.84
CA ALA A 107 9.77 -1.91 -21.14
C ALA A 107 10.54 -0.57 -21.26
N LYS A 108 11.19 -0.11 -20.19
CA LYS A 108 11.99 1.13 -20.14
C LYS A 108 13.48 0.81 -20.24
#